data_AF-A0A7Y3I894-F1
#
_entry.id   AF-A0A7Y3I894-F1
#
_cell.length_a   1.000
_cell.length_b   1.000
_cell.length_c   1.000
_cell.angle_alpha   90.00
_cell.angle_beta   90.00
_cell.angle_gamma   90.00
#
_symmetry.space_group_name_H-M   'P 1'
#
loop_
_entity.id
_entity.type
_entity.pdbx_description
1 polymer ?
#
loop_
_entity_poly.entity_id
_entity_poly.type
_entity_poly.pdbx_seq_one_letter_code
_entity_poly.pdbx_strand_id
1 'polypeptide(L)' 'FEPSQRVGQKAFDGMKSSGSEVWATECPLAAIQFEQHAGVKAMHPMSVLARAYRPDGFPHPVPQEEDSP' A
#
# COMPACT_ATOMS: atom_id res chain seq x y z
N PHE A 1 -22.98 4.45 -2.54
CA PHE A 1 -21.61 4.82 -2.12
C PHE A 1 -21.11 6.14 -2.71
N GLU A 2 -21.96 6.94 -3.37
CA GLU A 2 -21.54 8.22 -3.98
C GLU A 2 -21.03 9.27 -2.96
N PRO A 3 -21.62 9.42 -1.76
CA PRO A 3 -21.08 10.36 -0.76
C PRO A 3 -19.69 9.97 -0.25
N SER A 4 -19.43 8.68 0.00
CA SER A 4 -18.11 8.20 0.45
C SER A 4 -17.06 8.39 -0.64
N GLN A 5 -17.42 8.12 -1.91
CA GLN A 5 -16.55 8.39 -3.05
C GLN A 5 -16.18 9.88 -3.13
N ARG A 6 -17.17 10.77 -3.03
CA ARG A 6 -16.95 12.22 -3.09
C ARG A 6 -16.04 12.73 -1.96
N VAL A 7 -16.25 12.25 -0.74
CA VAL A 7 -15.45 12.65 0.43
C VAL A 7 -14.03 12.10 0.33
N GLY A 8 -13.85 10.86 -0.15
CA GLY A 8 -12.55 10.21 -0.30
C GLY A 8 -11.76 10.63 -1.55
N GLN A 9 -12.39 11.27 -2.52
CA GLN A 9 -11.83 11.54 -3.85
C GLN A 9 -10.43 12.16 -3.83
N LYS A 10 -10.21 13.17 -2.97
CA LYS A 10 -8.90 13.83 -2.84
C LYS A 10 -7.80 12.85 -2.39
N ALA A 11 -8.12 11.94 -1.47
CA ALA A 11 -7.17 10.93 -1.01
C ALA A 11 -6.89 9.90 -2.12
N PHE A 12 -7.92 9.45 -2.84
CA PHE A 12 -7.78 8.50 -3.93
C PHE A 12 -6.91 9.05 -5.05
N ASP A 13 -7.15 10.30 -5.46
CA ASP A 13 -6.37 10.95 -6.52
C ASP A 13 -4.95 11.27 -6.07
N GLY A 14 -4.77 11.74 -4.83
CA GLY A 14 -3.45 11.98 -4.25
C GLY A 14 -2.59 10.72 -4.24
N MET A 15 -3.15 9.61 -3.74
CA MET A 15 -2.45 8.32 -3.71
C MET A 15 -2.17 7.76 -5.12
N LYS A 16 -3.11 7.89 -6.08
CA LYS A 16 -2.85 7.50 -7.48
C LYS A 16 -1.71 8.32 -8.10
N SER A 17 -1.65 9.61 -7.79
CA SER A 17 -0.64 10.51 -8.35
C SER A 17 0.77 10.26 -7.84
N SER A 18 0.94 9.56 -6.71
CA SER A 18 2.28 9.24 -6.18
C SER A 18 3.05 8.23 -7.04
N GLY A 19 2.34 7.49 -7.92
CA GLY A 19 2.93 6.41 -8.72
C GLY A 19 3.45 5.23 -7.91
N SER A 20 3.09 5.14 -6.62
CA SER A 20 3.56 4.08 -5.74
C SER A 20 2.84 2.76 -6.03
N GLU A 21 3.61 1.70 -6.26
CA GLU A 21 3.09 0.35 -6.56
C GLU A 21 2.48 -0.34 -5.33
N VAL A 22 2.92 0.04 -4.13
CA VAL A 22 2.50 -0.55 -2.87
C VAL A 22 1.81 0.50 -2.02
N TRP A 23 0.54 0.26 -1.70
CA TRP A 23 -0.23 1.11 -0.79
C TRP A 23 -0.43 0.40 0.54
N ALA A 24 -0.42 1.16 1.63
CA ALA A 24 -0.62 0.63 2.97
C ALA A 24 -1.72 1.38 3.71
N THR A 25 -2.56 0.65 4.43
CA THR A 25 -3.53 1.22 5.38
C THR A 25 -3.86 0.22 6.47
N GLU A 26 -3.93 0.69 7.72
CA GLU A 26 -4.33 -0.13 8.86
C GLU A 26 -5.86 -0.21 9.03
N CYS A 27 -6.62 0.62 8.30
CA CYS A 27 -8.08 0.65 8.37
C CYS A 27 -8.69 -0.26 7.29
N PRO A 28 -9.37 -1.36 7.66
CA PRO A 28 -9.96 -2.29 6.69
C PRO A 28 -10.97 -1.61 5.75
N LEU A 29 -11.71 -0.61 6.27
CA LEU A 29 -12.66 0.15 5.45
C LEU A 29 -11.94 1.01 4.40
N ALA A 30 -10.82 1.63 4.76
CA ALA A 30 -10.03 2.41 3.80
C ALA A 30 -9.46 1.51 2.70
N ALA A 31 -8.99 0.30 3.04
CA ALA A 31 -8.53 -0.68 2.05
C ALA A 31 -9.62 -1.01 1.03
N ILE A 32 -10.85 -1.26 1.49
CA ILE A 32 -12.01 -1.49 0.62
C ILE A 32 -12.30 -0.27 -0.26
N GLN A 33 -12.29 0.95 0.30
CA GLN A 33 -12.54 2.17 -0.46
C GLN A 33 -11.46 2.41 -1.53
N PHE A 34 -10.18 2.14 -1.24
CA PHE A 34 -9.11 2.21 -2.24
C PHE A 34 -9.27 1.17 -3.34
N GLU A 35 -9.63 -0.06 -2.99
CA GLU A 35 -9.90 -1.12 -3.98
C GLU A 35 -11.08 -0.74 -4.90
N GLN A 36 -12.16 -0.20 -4.32
CA GLN A 36 -13.37 0.19 -5.06
C GLN A 36 -13.22 1.45 -5.91
N HIS A 37 -12.50 2.47 -5.42
CA HIS A 37 -12.51 3.82 -6.02
C HIS A 37 -11.16 4.29 -6.56
N ALA A 38 -10.07 3.59 -6.24
CA ALA A 38 -8.75 3.82 -6.81
C ALA A 38 -8.21 2.60 -7.59
N GLY A 39 -8.85 1.43 -7.49
CA GLY A 39 -8.43 0.19 -8.15
C GLY A 39 -7.18 -0.45 -7.54
N VAL A 40 -6.73 0.05 -6.38
CA VAL A 40 -5.52 -0.44 -5.69
C VAL A 40 -5.92 -1.07 -4.36
N LYS A 41 -5.60 -2.35 -4.19
CA LYS A 41 -5.81 -3.06 -2.93
C LYS A 41 -4.67 -2.77 -1.97
N ALA A 42 -4.88 -1.81 -1.09
CA ALA A 42 -3.91 -1.47 -0.05
C ALA A 42 -3.71 -2.64 0.93
N MET A 43 -2.46 -2.86 1.34
CA MET A 43 -2.08 -3.87 2.32
C MET A 43 -2.14 -3.31 3.75
N HIS A 44 -2.38 -4.19 4.73
CA HIS A 44 -2.13 -3.81 6.12
C HIS A 44 -0.61 -3.59 6.33
N PRO A 45 -0.15 -2.59 7.11
CA PRO A 45 1.27 -2.34 7.35
C PRO A 45 2.04 -3.59 7.82
N MET A 46 1.44 -4.39 8.70
CA MET A 46 2.04 -5.67 9.14
C MET A 46 2.22 -6.67 7.99
N SER A 47 1.33 -6.69 7.00
CA SER A 47 1.48 -7.52 5.81
C SER A 47 2.59 -7.02 4.89
N VAL A 48 2.81 -5.70 4.81
CA VAL A 48 3.96 -5.11 4.11
C VAL A 48 5.25 -5.61 4.76
N LEU A 49 5.36 -5.51 6.08
CA LEU A 49 6.53 -6.00 6.83
C LEU A 49 6.74 -7.49 6.61
N ALA A 50 5.73 -8.32 6.87
CA ALA A 50 5.84 -9.77 6.69
C ALA A 50 6.25 -10.18 5.26
N ARG A 51 5.81 -9.41 4.24
CA ARG A 51 6.24 -9.58 2.86
C ARG A 51 7.70 -9.18 2.67
N ALA A 52 8.16 -8.07 3.26
CA ALA A 52 9.55 -7.60 3.18
C ALA A 52 10.58 -8.58 3.78
N TYR A 53 10.19 -9.40 4.77
CA TYR A 53 11.07 -10.44 5.33
C TYR A 53 11.31 -11.64 4.39
N ARG A 54 10.61 -11.72 3.25
CA ARG A 54 10.79 -12.81 2.28
C ARG A 54 11.85 -12.42 1.23
N PRO A 55 12.77 -13.33 0.84
CA PRO A 55 13.79 -13.03 -0.17
C PRO A 55 13.23 -12.49 -1.50
N ASP A 56 12.03 -12.92 -1.89
CA ASP A 56 11.31 -12.53 -3.10
C ASP A 56 10.07 -11.67 -2.80
N GLY A 57 10.03 -11.07 -1.61
CA GLY A 57 8.89 -10.31 -1.11
C GLY A 57 8.52 -9.13 -1.99
N PHE A 58 9.51 -8.34 -2.40
CA PHE A 58 9.34 -7.18 -3.27
C PHE A 58 10.36 -7.24 -4.42
N PRO A 59 10.05 -6.65 -5.59
CA PRO A 59 10.92 -6.71 -6.77
C PRO A 59 12.28 -6.02 -6.57
N HIS A 60 12.37 -5.13 -5.58
CA HIS A 60 13.57 -4.38 -5.24
C HIS A 60 13.96 -4.64 -3.78
N PRO A 61 14.62 -5.78 -3.46
CA PRO A 61 15.09 -6.06 -2.11
C PRO A 61 16.19 -5.09 -1.71
N VAL A 62 16.26 -4.79 -0.41
CA VAL A 62 17.40 -4.03 0.15
C VAL A 62 18.63 -4.94 0.09
N PRO A 63 19.79 -4.48 -0.41
CA PRO A 63 21.03 -5.24 -0.34
C PRO A 63 21.32 -5.64 1.11
N GLN A 64 21.69 -6.90 1.35
CA GLN A 64 22.20 -7.27 2.66
C GLN A 64 23.55 -6.59 2.86
N GLU A 65 23.69 -5.77 3.90
CA GLU A 65 25.00 -5.45 4.44
C GLU A 65 25.54 -6.77 4.99
N GLU A 66 26.60 -7.31 4.38
CA GLU A 66 27.35 -8.41 4.98
C GLU A 66 27.77 -7.95 6.37
N ASP A 67 27.40 -8.72 7.40
CA ASP A 67 27.64 -8.45 8.82
C ASP A 67 28.95 -7.68 9.01
N SER A 68 28.85 -6.38 9.28
CA SER A 68 30.04 -5.61 9.65
C SER A 68 30.65 -6.27 10.89
N PRO A 69 31.96 -6.54 10.86
CA PRO A 69 32.65 -7.38 11.85
C PRO A 69 32.55 -6.86 13.29
#